data_AF-A0A3D1BMN9-F1
#
_entry.id   AF-A0A3D1BMN9-F1
#
_cell.length_a   1.000
_cell.length_b   1.000
_cell.length_c   1.000
_cell.angle_alpha   90.00
_cell.angle_beta   90.00
_cell.angle_gamma   90.00
#
_symmetry.space_group_name_H-M   'P 1'
#
loop_
_entity.id
_entity.type
_entity.pdbx_description
1 polymer ?
#
loop_
_entity_poly.entity_id
_entity_poly.type
_entity_poly.pdbx_seq_one_letter_code
_entity_poly.pdbx_strand_id
1 'polypeptide(L)'
;MPKKIVLDIETIGKEFESFDELSKEYLLKFAETEEEIKEAKDRLSFSPLTGEIVAIGLLDPETDKGAVYFQSPGVEIEPFEENGIKFSSGTEPDILRKFWEVVKGSEQVITFNGRGFDCPFI
;
A
#
# COMPACT_ATOMS: atom_id res chain seq x y z
N MET A 1 19.39 5.72 20.35
CA MET A 1 19.81 4.82 19.26
C MET A 1 19.11 5.28 17.99
N PRO A 2 19.70 5.06 16.82
CA PRO A 2 19.07 5.38 15.55
C PRO A 2 17.77 4.57 15.37
N LYS A 3 16.65 5.22 15.05
CA LYS A 3 15.36 4.54 14.93
C LYS A 3 15.29 3.79 13.60
N LYS A 4 15.24 2.45 13.66
CA LYS A 4 15.01 1.57 12.50
C LYS A 4 13.52 1.29 12.39
N ILE A 5 13.02 1.21 11.16
CA ILE A 5 11.61 0.90 10.89
C ILE A 5 11.54 -0.21 9.86
N VAL A 6 10.85 -1.30 10.20
CA VAL A 6 10.41 -2.30 9.24
C VAL A 6 9.11 -1.80 8.60
N LEU A 7 9.03 -1.87 7.28
CA LEU A 7 7.91 -1.44 6.46
C LEU A 7 7.46 -2.61 5.57
N ASP A 8 6.15 -2.69 5.37
CA ASP A 8 5.47 -3.48 4.35
C ASP A 8 4.19 -2.75 3.92
N ILE A 9 3.77 -2.89 2.66
CA ILE A 9 2.50 -2.31 2.18
C ILE A 9 1.63 -3.37 1.52
N GLU A 10 0.31 -3.13 1.57
CA GLU A 10 -0.67 -3.91 0.83
C GLU A 10 -1.40 -3.01 -0.16
N THR A 11 -1.62 -3.53 -1.37
CA THR A 11 -2.22 -2.77 -2.46
C THR A 11 -3.41 -3.51 -3.07
N ILE A 12 -4.31 -2.76 -3.68
CA ILE A 12 -5.37 -3.32 -4.56
C ILE A 12 -5.27 -2.67 -5.94
N GLY A 13 -5.75 -3.39 -6.96
CA GLY A 13 -5.95 -2.80 -8.28
C GLY A 13 -7.14 -1.85 -8.25
N LYS A 14 -7.05 -0.73 -8.97
CA LYS A 14 -8.21 0.14 -9.18
C LYS A 14 -9.22 -0.58 -10.08
N GLU A 15 -10.49 -0.17 -9.94
CA GLU A 15 -11.56 -0.65 -10.80
C GLU A 15 -11.19 -0.47 -12.27
N PHE A 16 -11.13 -1.56 -13.03
CA PHE A 16 -10.65 -1.53 -14.42
C PHE A 16 -11.49 -0.59 -15.30
N GLU A 17 -12.79 -0.55 -15.03
CA GLU A 17 -13.75 0.26 -15.76
C GLU A 17 -13.56 1.76 -15.52
N SER A 18 -12.82 2.16 -14.47
CA SER A 18 -12.50 3.56 -14.15
C SER A 18 -11.40 4.17 -15.03
N PHE A 19 -10.59 3.34 -15.70
CA PHE A 19 -9.53 3.82 -16.60
C PHE A 19 -10.10 4.38 -17.91
N ASP A 20 -9.34 5.24 -18.58
CA ASP A 20 -9.65 5.68 -19.93
C ASP A 20 -9.43 4.56 -20.97
N GLU A 21 -10.02 4.70 -22.15
CA GLU A 21 -9.99 3.65 -23.18
C GLU A 21 -8.58 3.31 -23.68
N LEU A 22 -7.67 4.30 -23.76
CA LEU A 22 -6.30 4.05 -24.20
C LEU A 22 -5.53 3.23 -23.15
N SER A 23 -5.73 3.54 -21.86
CA SER A 23 -5.17 2.76 -20.77
C SER A 23 -5.71 1.33 -20.75
N LYS A 24 -7.02 1.14 -20.94
CA LYS A 24 -7.63 -0.20 -21.03
C LYS A 24 -7.05 -1.03 -22.19
N GLU A 25 -6.94 -0.43 -23.38
CA GLU A 25 -6.33 -1.09 -24.54
C GLU A 25 -4.88 -1.49 -24.26
N TYR A 26 -4.09 -0.58 -23.66
CA TYR A 26 -2.71 -0.87 -23.32
C TYR A 26 -2.57 -2.00 -22.29
N LEU A 27 -3.38 -1.99 -21.23
CA LEU A 27 -3.36 -3.00 -20.17
C LEU A 27 -3.77 -4.39 -20.68
N LEU A 28 -4.65 -4.46 -21.68
CA LEU A 28 -5.12 -5.71 -22.28
C LEU A 28 -4.36 -6.10 -23.55
N LYS A 29 -3.31 -5.35 -23.94
CA LYS A 29 -2.62 -5.49 -25.23
C LYS A 29 -2.16 -6.91 -25.58
N PHE A 30 -1.84 -7.73 -24.59
CA PHE A 30 -1.35 -9.10 -24.75
C PHE A 30 -2.34 -10.15 -24.24
N ALA A 31 -3.55 -9.75 -23.87
CA ALA A 31 -4.59 -10.65 -23.39
C ALA A 31 -5.54 -10.99 -24.55
N GLU A 32 -5.53 -12.24 -25.00
CA GLU A 32 -6.33 -12.71 -26.13
C GLU A 32 -7.55 -13.53 -25.67
N THR A 33 -7.46 -14.14 -24.50
CA THR A 33 -8.48 -14.98 -23.88
C THR A 33 -9.15 -14.32 -22.68
N GLU A 34 -10.35 -14.78 -22.31
CA GLU A 34 -11.03 -14.29 -21.10
C GLU A 34 -10.21 -14.51 -19.81
N GLU A 35 -9.43 -15.60 -19.77
CA GLU A 35 -8.54 -15.92 -18.65
C GLU A 35 -7.38 -14.92 -18.56
N GLU A 36 -6.71 -14.63 -19.68
CA GLU A 36 -5.63 -13.64 -19.73
C GLU A 36 -6.13 -12.22 -19.41
N ILE A 37 -7.34 -11.87 -19.84
CA ILE A 37 -7.97 -10.59 -19.50
C ILE A 37 -8.18 -10.49 -17.98
N LYS A 38 -8.66 -11.58 -17.37
CA LYS A 38 -8.83 -11.62 -15.91
C LYS A 38 -7.48 -11.49 -15.20
N GLU A 39 -6.46 -12.23 -15.62
CA GLU A 39 -5.12 -12.10 -15.04
C GLU A 39 -4.54 -10.68 -15.20
N ALA A 40 -4.76 -10.04 -16.34
CA ALA A 40 -4.31 -8.67 -16.56
C ALA A 40 -4.98 -7.70 -15.58
N LYS A 41 -6.28 -7.88 -15.30
CA LYS A 41 -6.99 -7.10 -14.27
C LYS A 41 -6.50 -7.42 -12.85
N ASP A 42 -6.23 -8.69 -12.54
CA ASP A 42 -5.71 -9.10 -11.22
C ASP A 42 -4.32 -8.52 -10.94
N ARG A 43 -3.52 -8.27 -11.99
CA ARG A 43 -2.17 -7.69 -11.90
C ARG A 43 -2.13 -6.18 -11.69
N LEU A 44 -3.27 -5.48 -11.72
CA LEU A 44 -3.32 -4.02 -11.56
C LEU A 44 -2.77 -3.55 -10.21
N SER A 45 -2.88 -4.37 -9.17
CA SER A 45 -2.33 -4.11 -7.83
C SER A 45 -0.80 -4.02 -7.80
N PHE A 46 -0.09 -4.51 -8.82
CA PHE A 46 1.37 -4.55 -8.83
C PHE A 46 2.05 -3.26 -9.29
N SER A 47 1.28 -2.22 -9.65
CA SER A 47 1.83 -0.96 -10.16
C SER A 47 1.16 0.26 -9.52
N PRO A 48 1.93 1.30 -9.14
CA PRO A 48 1.38 2.52 -8.52
C PRO A 48 0.54 3.36 -9.48
N LEU A 49 0.61 3.11 -10.78
CA LEU A 49 -0.22 3.77 -11.78
C LEU A 49 -1.62 3.16 -11.88
N THR A 50 -1.75 1.89 -11.49
CA THR A 50 -2.95 1.05 -11.71
C THR A 50 -3.57 0.53 -10.43
N GLY A 51 -2.83 0.57 -9.34
CA GLY A 51 -3.30 0.22 -8.00
C GLY A 51 -3.26 1.41 -7.05
N GLU A 52 -3.60 1.12 -5.81
CA GLU A 52 -3.54 2.03 -4.67
C GLU A 52 -3.17 1.26 -3.41
N ILE A 53 -2.54 1.96 -2.46
CA ILE A 53 -2.16 1.41 -1.16
C ILE A 53 -3.39 1.34 -0.26
N VAL A 54 -3.70 0.15 0.25
CA VAL A 54 -4.81 -0.05 1.20
C VAL A 54 -4.34 -0.29 2.62
N ALA A 55 -3.09 -0.70 2.84
CA ALA A 55 -2.52 -0.77 4.17
C ALA A 55 -1.01 -0.50 4.15
N ILE A 56 -0.51 0.06 5.26
CA ILE A 56 0.90 0.29 5.54
C ILE A 56 1.17 -0.25 6.94
N GLY A 57 2.06 -1.24 7.03
CA GLY A 57 2.55 -1.79 8.29
C GLY A 57 3.91 -1.21 8.63
N LEU A 58 4.08 -0.79 9.89
CA LEU A 58 5.33 -0.26 10.43
C LEU A 58 5.65 -0.94 11.75
N LEU A 59 6.92 -1.34 11.94
CA LEU A 59 7.39 -1.92 13.19
C LEU A 59 8.76 -1.37 13.56
N ASP A 60 8.94 -1.01 14.82
CA ASP A 60 10.25 -0.78 15.42
C ASP A 60 10.79 -2.12 15.95
N PRO A 61 11.82 -2.71 15.31
CA PRO A 61 12.31 -4.05 15.65
C PRO A 61 13.06 -4.10 16.99
N GLU A 62 13.34 -2.96 17.63
CA GLU A 62 14.00 -2.92 18.94
C GLU A 62 12.97 -2.93 20.08
N THR A 63 11.74 -2.49 19.81
CA THR A 63 10.70 -2.30 20.85
C THR A 63 9.44 -3.12 20.65
N ASP A 64 9.30 -3.79 19.50
CA ASP A 64 8.09 -4.48 19.04
C ASP A 64 6.84 -3.57 18.98
N LYS A 65 7.04 -2.25 19.01
CA LYS A 65 5.96 -1.26 18.84
C LYS A 65 5.82 -0.88 17.39
N GLY A 66 4.60 -0.67 16.94
CA GLY A 66 4.33 -0.41 15.54
C GLY A 66 3.08 0.41 15.29
N ALA A 67 2.78 0.55 14.00
CA ALA A 67 1.53 1.12 13.54
C ALA A 67 1.07 0.40 12.27
N VAL A 68 -0.25 0.27 12.13
CA VAL A 68 -0.91 -0.15 10.90
C VAL A 68 -1.86 0.98 10.50
N TYR A 69 -1.61 1.53 9.32
CA TYR A 69 -2.48 2.52 8.70
C TYR A 69 -3.20 1.87 7.53
N PHE A 70 -4.52 1.99 7.45
CA PHE A 70 -5.28 1.27 6.45
C PHE A 70 -6.47 2.06 5.92
N GLN A 71 -6.90 1.73 4.71
CA GLN A 71 -8.11 2.30 4.13
C GLN A 71 -9.37 1.67 4.72
N SER A 72 -10.39 2.48 4.94
CA SER A 72 -11.70 2.04 5.43
C SER A 72 -12.82 2.81 4.72
N PRO A 73 -13.00 2.60 3.40
CA PRO A 73 -13.97 3.37 2.63
C PRO A 73 -15.40 3.11 3.13
N GLY A 74 -16.11 4.20 3.44
CA GLY A 74 -17.50 4.14 3.90
C GLY A 74 -17.69 3.69 5.36
N VAL A 75 -16.61 3.41 6.10
CA VAL A 75 -16.68 3.01 7.51
C VAL A 75 -15.66 3.81 8.31
N GLU A 76 -16.13 4.58 9.29
CA GLU A 76 -15.27 5.26 10.24
C GLU A 76 -14.85 4.28 11.35
N ILE A 77 -13.55 4.16 11.58
CA ILE A 77 -12.98 3.29 12.61
C ILE A 77 -12.12 4.16 13.51
N GLU A 78 -12.54 4.30 14.76
CA GLU A 78 -11.77 5.03 15.77
C GLU A 78 -10.38 4.41 15.95
N PRO A 79 -9.31 5.22 16.09
CA PRO A 79 -7.98 4.69 16.34
C PRO A 79 -7.93 3.84 17.61
N PHE A 80 -7.24 2.71 17.55
CA PHE A 80 -7.07 1.80 18.69
C PHE A 80 -5.64 1.25 18.76
N GLU A 81 -5.31 0.61 19.88
CA GLU A 81 -4.00 -0.02 20.08
C GLU A 81 -4.21 -1.45 20.58
N GLU A 82 -3.55 -2.40 19.94
CA GLU A 82 -3.58 -3.82 20.30
C GLU A 82 -2.16 -4.38 20.22
N ASN A 83 -1.72 -5.10 21.26
CA ASN A 83 -0.40 -5.75 21.30
C ASN A 83 0.79 -4.82 20.96
N GLY A 84 0.72 -3.54 21.33
CA GLY A 84 1.77 -2.55 21.04
C GLY A 84 1.73 -1.97 19.62
N ILE A 85 0.71 -2.31 18.83
CA ILE A 85 0.50 -1.83 17.47
C ILE A 85 -0.66 -0.84 17.46
N LYS A 86 -0.42 0.35 16.92
CA LYS A 86 -1.44 1.39 16.76
C LYS A 86 -2.15 1.25 15.42
N PHE A 87 -3.46 1.12 15.43
CA PHE A 87 -4.29 1.01 14.25
C PHE A 87 -5.01 2.33 14.01
N SER A 88 -4.98 2.81 12.76
CA SER A 88 -5.71 4.02 12.39
C SER A 88 -6.10 4.00 10.92
N SER A 89 -7.39 4.21 10.65
CA SER A 89 -7.90 4.26 9.29
C SER A 89 -7.78 5.65 8.65
N GLY A 90 -7.96 5.72 7.33
CA GLY A 90 -8.02 6.97 6.56
C GLY A 90 -8.17 6.72 5.06
N THR A 91 -8.16 7.77 4.24
CA THR A 91 -7.96 7.62 2.79
C THR A 91 -6.50 7.28 2.47
N GLU A 92 -6.19 6.82 1.26
CA GLU A 92 -4.79 6.60 0.83
C GLU A 92 -3.88 7.84 1.11
N PRO A 93 -4.27 9.08 0.76
CA PRO A 93 -3.49 10.27 1.13
C PRO A 93 -3.28 10.44 2.64
N ASP A 94 -4.25 10.07 3.47
CA ASP A 94 -4.14 10.21 4.93
C ASP A 94 -3.15 9.22 5.52
N ILE A 95 -3.21 7.95 5.09
CA ILE A 95 -2.30 6.90 5.58
C ILE A 95 -0.87 7.14 5.10
N LEU A 96 -0.68 7.64 3.87
CA LEU A 96 0.62 8.06 3.34
C LEU A 96 1.22 9.21 4.14
N ARG A 97 0.41 10.23 4.52
CA ARG A 97 0.90 11.32 5.38
C ARG A 97 1.35 10.80 6.75
N LYS A 98 0.57 9.90 7.38
CA LYS A 98 0.96 9.29 8.66
C LYS A 98 2.27 8.50 8.53
N PHE A 99 2.42 7.72 7.46
CA PHE A 99 3.67 7.03 7.15
C PHE A 99 4.87 7.99 7.09
N TRP A 100 4.77 9.06 6.30
CA TRP A 100 5.88 9.99 6.11
C TRP A 100 6.25 10.74 7.40
N GLU A 101 5.28 11.07 8.25
CA GLU A 101 5.54 11.66 9.57
C GLU A 101 6.32 10.70 10.49
N VAL A 102 6.03 9.40 10.43
CA VAL A 102 6.74 8.38 11.22
C VAL A 102 8.16 8.15 10.70
N VAL A 103 8.33 8.04 9.39
CA VAL A 103 9.61 7.69 8.74
C VAL A 103 10.60 8.86 8.71
N LYS A 104 10.13 10.11 8.74
CA LYS A 104 10.98 11.32 8.77
C LYS A 104 12.03 11.32 9.89
N GLY A 105 11.73 10.69 11.03
CA GLY A 105 12.65 10.57 12.16
C GLY A 105 13.47 9.28 12.20
N SER A 106 13.34 8.41 11.18
CA SER A 106 14.06 7.15 11.09
C SER A 106 15.40 7.31 10.36
N GLU A 107 16.38 6.52 10.76
CA GLU A 107 17.69 6.48 10.08
C GLU A 107 17.78 5.35 9.05
N GLN A 108 16.89 4.37 9.16
CA GLN A 108 16.86 3.21 8.28
C GLN A 108 15.43 2.68 8.15
N VAL A 109 15.00 2.48 6.90
CA VAL A 109 13.79 1.73 6.56
C VAL A 109 14.21 0.37 6.01
N ILE A 110 13.57 -0.69 6.50
CA ILE A 110 13.85 -2.09 6.19
C ILE A 110 12.59 -2.67 5.57
N THR A 111 12.68 -3.24 4.36
CA THR A 111 11.54 -3.89 3.69
C THR A 111 12.03 -5.13 2.95
N PHE A 112 11.10 -6.00 2.56
CA PHE A 112 11.37 -7.11 1.66
C PHE A 112 10.96 -6.76 0.23
N ASN A 113 11.90 -6.75 -0.71
CA ASN A 113 11.68 -6.36 -2.11
C ASN A 113 11.17 -4.91 -2.32
N GLY A 114 11.37 -3.99 -1.36
CA GLY A 114 10.84 -2.62 -1.50
C GLY A 114 11.36 -1.83 -2.68
N ARG A 115 12.59 -2.08 -3.15
CA ARG A 115 13.06 -1.47 -4.39
C ARG A 115 12.20 -1.84 -5.60
N GLY A 116 11.65 -3.06 -5.62
CA GLY A 116 10.83 -3.56 -6.72
C GLY A 116 9.32 -3.36 -6.53
N PHE A 117 8.87 -3.07 -5.30
CA PHE A 117 7.44 -3.01 -4.98
C PHE A 117 7.07 -1.86 -4.03
N ASP A 118 7.46 -1.90 -2.75
CA ASP A 118 7.02 -0.89 -1.76
C ASP A 118 7.38 0.55 -2.15
N CYS A 119 8.65 0.81 -2.47
CA CYS A 119 9.17 2.16 -2.70
C CYS A 119 8.64 2.82 -3.99
N PRO A 120 8.35 2.09 -5.08
CA PRO A 120 7.62 2.68 -6.21
C PRO A 120 6.22 3.23 -5.87
N PHE A 121 5.56 2.69 -4.84
CA PHE A 121 4.21 3.11 -4.42
C PHE A 121 4.19 4.32 -3.48
N ILE A 122 5.21 4.46 -2.64
CA ILE A 122 5.31 5.50 -1.59
C ILE A 122 6.13 6.70 -2.06
#